data_AF-A0A8J8H0X8-F1
#
_entry.id   AF-A0A8J8H0X8-F1
#
_cell.length_a   1.000
_cell.length_b   1.000
_cell.length_c   1.000
_cell.angle_alpha   90.00
_cell.angle_beta   90.00
_cell.angle_gamma   90.00
#
_symmetry.space_group_name_H-M   'P 1'
#
loop_
_entity.id
_entity.type
_entity.pdbx_description
1 polymer ?
#
loop_
_entity_poly.entity_id
_entity_poly.type
_entity_poly.pdbx_seq_one_letter_code
_entity_poly.pdbx_strand_id
1 'polypeptide(L)'
;MKHTSIRLADGRELIYFDEADDAVRASVDQRDLAAPPAPTQLRRDPLTEEWVAIASSRQGRPLLPPTSECPLCPSKPDYFTEIPADDYDVVVFENRFPSFSTSAPV
;
A
#
# COMPACT_ATOMS: atom_id res chain seq x y z
N MET A 1 -12.90 -20.31 1.63
CA MET A 1 -12.27 -19.01 1.32
C MET A 1 -12.28 -18.17 2.58
N LYS A 2 -11.11 -18.08 3.19
CA LYS A 2 -10.89 -17.45 4.49
C LYS A 2 -10.33 -16.06 4.30
N HIS A 3 -10.85 -15.10 5.06
CA HIS A 3 -10.36 -13.74 5.06
C HIS A 3 -9.69 -13.42 6.38
N THR A 4 -8.48 -12.90 6.34
CA THR A 4 -7.72 -12.50 7.53
C THR A 4 -7.21 -11.07 7.36
N SER A 5 -7.49 -10.20 8.33
CA SER A 5 -7.00 -8.82 8.34
C SER A 5 -5.81 -8.66 9.29
N ILE A 6 -4.79 -7.93 8.85
CA ILE A 6 -3.65 -7.51 9.66
C ILE A 6 -3.40 -6.00 9.48
N ARG A 7 -2.49 -5.45 10.29
CA ARG A 7 -2.01 -4.07 10.15
C ARG A 7 -0.58 -4.05 9.64
N LEU A 8 -0.34 -3.21 8.64
CA LEU A 8 0.99 -2.90 8.11
C LEU A 8 1.75 -1.96 9.05
N ALA A 9 3.06 -1.82 8.85
CA ALA A 9 3.94 -1.02 9.70
C ALA A 9 3.55 0.48 9.74
N ASP A 10 2.89 0.98 8.69
CA ASP A 10 2.38 2.35 8.61
C ASP A 10 0.90 2.49 9.03
N GLY A 11 0.32 1.43 9.62
CA GLY A 11 -1.03 1.42 10.16
C GLY A 11 -2.15 1.11 9.15
N ARG A 12 -1.82 1.02 7.85
CA ARG A 12 -2.78 0.59 6.82
C ARG A 12 -3.25 -0.84 7.08
N GLU A 13 -4.47 -1.14 6.63
CA GLU A 13 -5.01 -2.50 6.67
C GLU A 13 -4.55 -3.30 5.45
N LEU A 14 -4.20 -4.57 5.69
CA LEU A 14 -4.01 -5.57 4.65
C LEU A 14 -4.94 -6.75 4.93
N ILE A 15 -5.69 -7.16 3.91
CA ILE A 15 -6.65 -8.25 3.97
C ILE A 15 -6.17 -9.37 3.05
N TYR A 16 -5.93 -10.55 3.63
CA TYR A 16 -5.68 -11.79 2.91
C TYR A 16 -7.00 -12.45 2.53
N PHE A 17 -7.05 -13.01 1.32
CA PHE A 17 -8.12 -13.85 0.80
C PHE A 17 -7.51 -15.18 0.37
N ASP A 18 -7.66 -16.20 1.20
CA ASP A 18 -7.04 -17.52 1.01
C ASP A 18 -8.10 -18.53 0.55
N GLU A 19 -7.76 -19.37 -0.44
CA GLU A 19 -8.65 -20.44 -0.89
C GLU A 19 -8.88 -21.46 0.23
N ALA A 20 -7.80 -21.85 0.90
CA ALA A 20 -7.78 -22.81 2.00
C ALA A 20 -8.16 -22.17 3.35
N ASP A 21 -9.03 -22.84 4.11
CA ASP A 21 -9.53 -22.31 5.39
C ASP A 21 -8.57 -22.52 6.58
N ASP A 22 -7.50 -23.30 6.41
CA ASP A 22 -6.46 -23.56 7.42
C ASP A 22 -5.28 -22.58 7.37
N ALA A 23 -5.21 -21.70 6.35
CA ALA A 23 -4.16 -20.69 6.22
C ALA A 23 -4.02 -19.80 7.47
N VAL A 24 -2.79 -19.62 7.98
CA VAL A 24 -2.51 -18.80 9.17
C VAL A 24 -1.72 -17.56 8.77
N ARG A 25 -2.32 -16.38 8.90
CA ARG A 25 -1.72 -15.09 8.53
C ARG A 25 -1.27 -14.31 9.77
N ALA A 26 -0.16 -14.72 10.37
CA ALA A 26 0.38 -14.15 11.61
C ALA A 26 1.65 -13.30 11.41
N SER A 27 2.19 -13.23 10.19
CA SER A 27 3.40 -12.46 9.89
C SER A 27 3.18 -10.97 10.12
N VAL A 28 4.16 -10.34 10.77
CA VAL A 28 4.16 -8.90 11.07
C VAL A 28 4.99 -8.17 10.04
N ASP A 29 4.52 -7.02 9.56
CA ASP A 29 5.30 -6.13 8.69
C ASP A 29 6.50 -5.56 9.46
N GLN A 30 7.72 -5.93 9.04
CA GLN A 30 8.97 -5.54 9.70
C GLN A 30 9.67 -4.35 9.03
N ARG A 31 9.05 -3.71 8.03
CA ARG A 31 9.67 -2.59 7.33
C ARG A 31 9.77 -1.35 8.22
N ASP A 32 10.92 -0.69 8.17
CA ASP A 32 11.11 0.64 8.75
C ASP A 32 10.61 1.71 7.77
N LEU A 33 9.43 2.28 8.05
CA LEU A 33 8.75 3.21 7.15
C LEU A 33 8.72 4.62 7.75
N ALA A 34 9.08 5.60 6.93
CA ALA A 34 8.80 7.00 7.24
C ALA A 34 7.29 7.25 7.38
N ALA A 35 6.94 8.30 8.12
CA ALA A 35 5.55 8.71 8.33
C ALA A 35 4.81 8.91 6.99
N PRO A 36 3.47 8.67 6.98
CA PRO A 36 2.67 8.89 5.79
C PRO A 36 2.84 10.33 5.25
N PRO A 37 2.87 10.49 3.92
CA PRO A 37 3.06 11.79 3.32
C PRO A 37 1.82 12.68 3.45
N ALA A 38 1.98 13.97 3.18
CA ALA A 38 0.88 14.94 3.19
C ALA A 38 -0.27 14.52 2.23
N PRO A 39 -1.53 14.85 2.56
CA PRO A 39 -2.69 14.48 1.76
C PRO A 39 -2.71 15.16 0.39
N THR A 40 -3.36 14.51 -0.58
CA THR A 40 -3.60 15.08 -1.91
C THR A 40 -4.51 16.31 -1.82
N GLN A 41 -4.23 17.33 -2.64
CA GLN A 41 -5.09 18.49 -2.82
C GLN A 41 -5.81 18.42 -4.17
N LEU A 42 -7.03 18.94 -4.23
CA LEU A 42 -7.72 19.25 -5.49
C LEU A 42 -7.65 20.76 -5.73
N ARG A 43 -7.24 21.15 -6.94
CA ARG A 43 -7.24 22.55 -7.38
C ARG A 43 -8.03 22.69 -8.67
N ARG A 44 -8.86 23.73 -8.78
CA ARG A 44 -9.63 24.02 -9.99
C ARG A 44 -8.85 24.98 -10.87
N ASP A 45 -8.68 24.63 -12.14
CA ASP A 45 -8.15 25.54 -13.16
C ASP A 45 -9.28 26.46 -13.64
N PRO A 46 -9.16 27.80 -13.52
CA PRO A 46 -10.23 28.72 -13.92
C PRO A 46 -10.35 28.91 -15.43
N LEU A 47 -9.35 28.54 -16.22
CA LEU A 47 -9.36 28.69 -17.68
C LEU A 47 -10.00 27.49 -18.36
N THR A 48 -9.73 26.28 -17.88
CA THR A 48 -10.32 25.04 -18.42
C THR A 48 -11.55 24.58 -17.65
N GLU A 49 -11.79 25.17 -16.48
CA GLU A 49 -12.82 24.76 -15.51
C GLU A 49 -12.65 23.33 -14.96
N GLU A 50 -11.47 22.73 -15.10
CA GLU A 50 -11.18 21.35 -14.69
C GLU A 50 -10.64 21.26 -13.26
N TRP A 51 -10.87 20.11 -12.62
CA TRP A 51 -10.27 19.77 -11.33
C TRP A 51 -8.99 18.95 -11.52
N VAL A 52 -7.90 19.42 -10.93
CA VAL A 52 -6.58 18.79 -10.98
C VAL A 52 -6.21 18.25 -9.60
N ALA A 53 -5.89 16.96 -9.54
CA ALA A 53 -5.36 16.32 -8.32
C ALA A 53 -3.85 16.52 -8.21
N ILE A 54 -3.42 17.09 -7.08
CA ILE A 54 -2.02 17.34 -6.75
C ILE A 54 -1.60 16.41 -5.62
N ALA A 55 -0.98 15.28 -6.00
CA ALA A 55 -0.46 14.27 -5.09
C ALA A 55 1.08 14.30 -5.09
N SER A 56 1.67 15.27 -4.39
CA SER A 56 3.14 15.49 -4.38
C SER A 56 3.93 14.27 -3.89
N SER A 57 3.35 13.49 -2.98
CA SER A 57 3.90 12.25 -2.45
C SER A 57 4.22 11.18 -3.50
N ARG A 58 3.53 11.19 -4.66
CA ARG A 58 3.75 10.22 -5.73
C ARG A 58 5.13 10.31 -6.37
N GLN A 59 5.84 11.43 -6.21
CA GLN A 59 7.23 11.56 -6.69
C GLN A 59 8.20 10.62 -5.98
N GLY A 60 7.90 10.20 -4.75
CA GLY A 60 8.71 9.23 -4.00
C GLY A 60 8.44 7.77 -4.38
N ARG A 61 7.54 7.51 -5.33
CA ARG A 61 7.17 6.15 -5.73
C ARG A 61 8.33 5.51 -6.53
N PRO A 62 8.81 4.31 -6.15
CA PRO A 62 9.76 3.57 -6.96
C PRO A 62 9.22 3.34 -8.38
N LEU A 63 10.01 3.68 -9.39
CA LEU A 63 9.65 3.49 -10.80
C LEU A 63 10.37 2.26 -11.34
N LEU A 64 9.60 1.24 -11.72
CA LEU A 64 10.10 0.01 -12.36
C LEU A 64 11.28 -0.62 -11.59
N PRO A 65 11.06 -1.08 -10.35
CA PRO A 65 12.11 -1.79 -9.63
C PRO A 65 12.55 -3.03 -10.43
N PRO A 66 13.81 -3.47 -10.29
CA PRO A 66 14.25 -4.72 -10.89
C PRO A 66 13.35 -5.86 -10.39
N THR A 67 13.23 -6.94 -11.17
CA THR A 67 12.34 -8.07 -10.83
C THR A 67 12.69 -8.73 -9.49
N SER A 68 13.95 -8.66 -9.07
CA SER A 68 14.43 -9.10 -7.74
C SER A 68 13.88 -8.26 -6.58
N GLU A 69 13.39 -7.05 -6.85
CA GLU A 69 12.87 -6.09 -5.88
C GLU A 69 11.37 -5.84 -6.08
N CYS A 70 10.65 -6.90 -6.45
CA CYS A 70 9.19 -6.89 -6.57
C CYS A 70 8.55 -6.46 -5.24
N PRO A 71 7.90 -5.29 -5.15
CA PRO A 71 7.41 -4.75 -3.87
C PRO A 71 6.14 -5.45 -3.37
N LEU A 72 5.49 -6.23 -4.23
CA LEU A 72 4.26 -6.95 -3.95
C LEU A 72 4.48 -8.44 -3.70
N CYS A 73 5.67 -8.96 -4.01
CA CYS A 73 5.96 -10.38 -3.83
C CYS A 73 6.00 -10.73 -2.33
N PRO A 74 5.86 -12.00 -1.93
CA PRO A 74 5.98 -12.40 -0.53
C PRO A 74 7.32 -11.97 0.08
N SER A 75 7.28 -11.59 1.36
CA SER A 75 8.49 -11.21 2.09
C SER A 75 9.40 -12.41 2.32
N LYS A 76 10.70 -12.16 2.32
CA LYS A 76 11.75 -13.16 2.62
C LYS A 76 12.59 -12.67 3.80
N PRO A 77 13.33 -13.57 4.50
CA PRO A 77 14.18 -13.17 5.63
C PRO A 77 15.22 -12.10 5.29
N ASP A 78 15.63 -12.01 4.02
CA ASP A 78 16.61 -11.05 3.49
C ASP A 78 15.98 -9.84 2.78
N TYR A 79 14.67 -9.85 2.53
CA TYR A 79 13.99 -8.79 1.77
C TYR A 79 12.52 -8.66 2.18
N PHE A 80 12.20 -7.58 2.91
CA PHE A 80 10.84 -7.27 3.33
C PHE A 80 10.09 -6.46 2.28
N THR A 81 8.90 -6.92 1.93
CA THR A 81 8.01 -6.31 0.94
C THR A 81 6.77 -5.73 1.60
N GLU A 82 5.84 -5.22 0.80
CA GLU A 82 4.56 -4.76 1.31
C GLU A 82 3.65 -5.87 1.82
N ILE A 83 3.96 -7.12 1.48
CA ILE A 83 3.20 -8.29 1.91
C ILE A 83 4.06 -9.09 2.90
N PRO A 84 3.79 -9.04 4.22
CA PRO A 84 4.66 -9.65 5.23
C PRO A 84 4.73 -11.17 5.21
N ALA A 85 3.70 -11.82 4.65
CA ALA A 85 3.64 -13.27 4.55
C ALA A 85 4.66 -13.79 3.53
N ASP A 86 5.12 -15.03 3.76
CA ASP A 86 6.04 -15.78 2.90
C ASP A 86 5.34 -16.45 1.70
N ASP A 87 4.01 -16.53 1.74
CA ASP A 87 3.13 -16.80 0.60
C ASP A 87 1.80 -16.04 0.74
N TYR A 88 0.98 -16.04 -0.32
CA TYR A 88 -0.44 -15.63 -0.30
C TYR A 88 -1.12 -15.94 -1.64
N ASP A 89 -2.45 -16.11 -1.63
CA ASP A 89 -3.26 -16.23 -2.85
C ASP A 89 -3.64 -14.85 -3.39
N VAL A 90 -4.39 -14.07 -2.61
CA VAL A 90 -4.82 -12.70 -2.94
C VAL A 90 -4.74 -11.81 -1.71
N VAL A 91 -4.29 -10.57 -1.91
CA VAL A 91 -4.21 -9.53 -0.87
C VAL A 91 -4.81 -8.23 -1.35
N VAL A 92 -5.48 -7.53 -0.45
CA VAL A 92 -6.06 -6.19 -0.70
C VAL A 92 -5.58 -5.26 0.39
N PHE A 93 -5.04 -4.10 -0.01
CA PHE A 93 -4.56 -3.08 0.91
C PHE A 93 -4.62 -1.69 0.24
N GLU A 94 -4.62 -0.65 1.06
CA GLU A 94 -4.62 0.74 0.58
C GLU A 94 -3.28 1.07 -0.09
N ASN A 95 -3.25 1.85 -1.18
CA ASN A 95 -1.98 2.21 -1.85
C ASN A 95 -1.17 3.20 -0.98
N ARG A 96 0.14 2.97 -0.81
CA ARG A 96 1.05 3.86 -0.05
C ARG A 96 1.24 5.24 -0.69
N PHE A 97 1.11 5.32 -2.01
CA PHE A 97 1.23 6.55 -2.80
C PHE A 97 -0.09 6.84 -3.54
N PRO A 98 -1.19 7.07 -2.82
CA PRO A 98 -2.51 7.16 -3.42
C PRO A 98 -2.69 8.48 -4.17
N SER A 99 -3.54 8.47 -5.18
CA SER A 99 -3.97 9.72 -5.84
C SER A 99 -4.97 10.49 -4.98
N PHE A 100 -5.78 9.81 -4.18
CA PHE A 100 -6.81 10.42 -3.32
C PHE A 100 -6.76 9.81 -1.93
N SER A 101 -6.99 10.62 -0.90
CA SER A 101 -7.07 10.18 0.49
C SER A 101 -8.30 10.80 1.15
N THR A 102 -9.02 10.02 1.96
CA THR A 102 -10.19 10.50 2.72
C THR A 102 -9.83 11.36 3.92
N SER A 103 -8.54 11.46 4.26
CA SER A 103 -7.99 12.23 5.38
C SER A 103 -7.54 13.65 5.04
N ALA A 104 -7.81 14.16 3.82
CA ALA A 104 -7.46 15.53 3.48
C ALA A 104 -8.31 16.52 4.32
N PRO A 105 -7.70 17.49 5.01
CA PRO A 105 -8.46 18.54 5.66
C PRO A 105 -9.23 19.32 4.59
N VAL A 106 -10.51 19.54 4.85
CA VAL A 106 -11.40 20.39 4.05
C VAL A 106 -10.92 21.83 4.07
#